data_AF-A0A956RII0-F1
#
_entry.id   AF-A0A956RII0-F1
#
_cell.length_a   1.000
_cell.length_b   1.000
_cell.length_c   1.000
_cell.angle_alpha   90.00
_cell.angle_beta   90.00
_cell.angle_gamma   90.00
#
_symmetry.space_group_name_H-M   'P 1'
#
loop_
_entity.id
_entity.type
_entity.pdbx_description
1 polymer ?
#
loop_
_entity_poly.entity_id
_entity_poly.type
_entity_poly.pdbx_seq_one_letter_code
_entity_poly.pdbx_strand_id
1 'polypeptide(L)' 'LLTDIVMPRVEGRELVARARARDPGLRVVFMTGQPDEASALARDELVLHKPFTPELLARALRTALDGAGD' A
#
# COMPACT_ATOMS: atom_id res chain seq x y z
N LEU A 1 -0.60 -6.69 2.96
CA LEU A 1 -0.94 -5.63 3.94
C LEU A 1 -1.58 -4.46 3.21
N LEU A 2 -2.77 -4.03 3.64
CA LEU A 2 -3.43 -2.82 3.15
C LEU A 2 -3.38 -1.78 4.27
N THR A 3 -2.83 -0.58 4.02
CA THR A 3 -2.70 0.48 5.05
C THR A 3 -2.92 1.87 4.47
N ASP A 4 -3.40 2.80 5.30
CA ASP A 4 -3.37 4.24 4.97
C ASP A 4 -1.93 4.77 5.05
N ILE A 5 -1.57 5.77 4.24
CA ILE A 5 -0.29 6.47 4.38
C ILE A 5 -0.30 7.29 5.68
N VAL A 6 -1.41 7.99 5.95
CA VAL A 6 -1.58 8.82 7.15
C VAL A 6 -2.47 8.10 8.14
N MET A 7 -1.92 7.78 9.30
CA MET A 7 -2.71 7.40 10.47
C MET A 7 -2.26 8.19 11.68
N PRO A 8 -3.17 8.56 12.60
CA PRO A 8 -2.77 9.17 13.85
C PRO A 8 -1.96 8.17 14.69
N ARG A 9 -0.75 8.58 15.12
CA ARG A 9 0.22 7.89 16.01
C ARG A 9 1.22 6.95 15.34
N VAL A 10 0.89 6.28 14.25
CA VAL A 10 1.82 5.41 13.51
C VAL A 10 1.66 5.66 12.03
N GLU A 11 2.70 6.14 11.36
CA GLU A 11 2.64 6.35 9.91
C GLU A 11 2.63 4.99 9.18
N GLY A 12 1.83 4.88 8.11
CA GLY A 12 1.70 3.64 7.36
C GLY A 12 3.03 3.11 6.83
N ARG A 13 3.95 4.02 6.47
CA ARG A 13 5.31 3.68 6.03
C ARG A 13 6.10 2.92 7.08
N GLU A 14 6.00 3.33 8.35
CA GLU A 14 6.75 2.69 9.42
C GLU A 14 6.14 1.33 9.79
N LEU A 15 4.81 1.23 9.75
CA LEU A 15 4.11 -0.06 9.88
C LEU A 15 4.61 -1.04 8.81
N VAL A 16 4.69 -0.60 7.56
CA VAL A 16 5.15 -1.43 6.43
C VAL A 16 6.61 -1.81 6.58
N ALA A 17 7.49 -0.89 6.95
CA ALA A 17 8.91 -1.19 7.19
C ALA A 17 9.07 -2.28 8.27
N ARG A 18 8.36 -2.16 9.39
CA ARG A 18 8.36 -3.17 10.47
C ARG A 18 7.77 -4.50 10.03
N ALA A 19 6.75 -4.48 9.18
CA ALA A 19 6.12 -5.70 8.67
C ALA A 19 7.04 -6.43 7.67
N ARG A 20 7.70 -5.70 6.76
CA ARG A 20 8.67 -6.26 5.81
C ARG A 20 9.95 -6.78 6.46
N ALA A 21 10.36 -6.20 7.58
CA ALA A 21 11.46 -6.74 8.38
C ALA A 21 11.15 -8.15 8.93
N ARG A 22 9.87 -8.50 9.09
CA ARG A 22 9.41 -9.83 9.54
C ARG A 22 9.08 -10.76 8.38
N ASP A 23 8.56 -10.21 7.29
CA ASP A 23 8.23 -10.92 6.06
C ASP A 23 8.70 -10.11 4.84
N PRO A 24 9.90 -10.40 4.32
CA PRO A 24 10.44 -9.70 3.15
C PRO A 24 9.59 -9.86 1.88
N GLY A 25 8.78 -10.92 1.80
CA GLY A 25 7.87 -11.17 0.68
C GLY A 25 6.53 -10.43 0.80
N LEU A 26 6.30 -9.70 1.88
CA LEU A 26 5.03 -9.07 2.17
C LEU A 26 4.66 -8.03 1.10
N ARG A 27 3.54 -8.31 0.43
CA ARG A 27 2.92 -7.42 -0.54
C ARG A 27 2.15 -6.32 0.17
N VAL A 28 2.28 -5.09 -0.32
CA VAL A 28 1.75 -3.89 0.32
C VAL A 28 0.93 -3.10 -0.68
N VAL A 29 -0.24 -2.64 -0.24
CA VAL A 29 -1.05 -1.65 -0.93
C VAL A 29 -1.26 -0.48 0.03
N PHE A 30 -0.83 0.71 -0.37
CA PHE A 30 -1.08 1.95 0.34
C PHE A 30 -2.37 2.58 -0.13
N MET A 31 -3.10 3.23 0.77
CA MET A 31 -4.24 4.08 0.44
C MET A 31 -3.92 5.53 0.80
N THR A 32 -4.26 6.49 -0.05
CA THR A 32 -4.03 7.91 0.24
C THR A 32 -5.16 8.80 -0.25
N GLY A 33 -5.49 9.84 0.51
CA GLY A 33 -6.39 10.91 0.08
C GLY A 33 -5.68 12.08 -0.60
N GLN A 34 -4.35 12.16 -0.55
CA GLN A 34 -3.58 13.29 -1.05
C GLN A 34 -2.47 12.84 -2.01
N PRO A 35 -2.36 13.47 -3.20
CA PRO A 35 -1.38 13.07 -4.22
C PRO A 35 0.07 13.27 -3.78
N ASP A 36 0.37 14.32 -2.99
CA ASP A 36 1.71 14.57 -2.44
C ASP A 36 2.24 13.39 -1.62
N GLU A 37 1.37 12.66 -0.93
CA GLU A 37 1.80 11.58 -0.05
C GLU A 37 2.21 10.32 -0.82
N ALA A 38 1.60 10.10 -1.99
CA ALA A 38 1.99 9.01 -2.88
C ALA A 38 3.41 9.23 -3.44
N SER A 39 3.81 10.49 -3.64
CA SER A 39 5.11 10.84 -4.22
C SER A 39 6.29 10.50 -3.30
N ALA A 40 6.04 10.32 -2.00
CA ALA A 40 7.03 9.94 -1.01
C ALA A 40 7.26 8.42 -0.92
N LEU A 41 6.49 7.60 -1.65
CA LEU A 41 6.63 6.14 -1.68
C LEU A 41 7.67 5.69 -2.71
N ALA A 42 8.26 4.51 -2.50
CA ALA A 42 9.15 3.90 -3.49
C ALA A 42 8.38 3.58 -4.79
N ARG A 43 9.06 3.60 -5.93
CA ARG A 43 8.42 3.46 -7.26
C ARG A 43 7.66 2.15 -7.45
N ASP A 44 8.00 1.11 -6.70
CA ASP A 44 7.41 -0.22 -6.82
C ASP A 44 6.24 -0.45 -5.84
N GLU A 45 5.83 0.56 -5.08
CA GLU A 45 4.68 0.45 -4.19
C GLU A 45 3.34 0.63 -4.93
N LEU A 46 2.37 -0.23 -4.61
CA LEU A 46 1.01 -0.06 -5.10
C LEU A 46 0.27 0.97 -4.25
N VAL A 47 -0.27 1.99 -4.91
CA VAL A 47 -1.00 3.09 -4.27
C VAL A 47 -2.42 3.17 -4.81
N LEU A 48 -3.40 3.20 -3.89
CA LEU A 48 -4.81 3.36 -4.16
C LEU A 48 -5.27 4.75 -3.67
N HIS A 49 -5.62 5.61 -4.62
CA HIS A 49 -6.11 6.96 -4.31
C HIS A 49 -7.57 6.93 -3.86
N LYS A 50 -7.86 7.64 -2.77
CA LYS A 50 -9.21 7.89 -2.26
C LYS A 50 -9.82 9.11 -2.97
N PRO A 51 -11.15 9.13 -3.16
CA PRO A 51 -12.08 8.00 -2.94
C PRO A 51 -11.91 6.92 -4.02
N PHE A 52 -12.14 5.66 -3.63
CA PHE A 52 -12.09 4.51 -4.54
C PHE A 52 -13.34 3.65 -4.42
N THR A 53 -13.68 2.92 -5.48
CA THR A 53 -14.77 1.95 -5.49
C THR A 53 -14.29 0.59 -4.97
N PRO A 54 -15.20 -0.30 -4.53
CA PRO A 54 -14.87 -1.68 -4.19
C PRO A 54 -14.18 -2.43 -5.34
N GLU A 55 -14.56 -2.18 -6.59
CA GLU A 55 -13.92 -2.80 -7.76
C GLU A 55 -12.46 -2.37 -7.91
N LEU A 56 -12.16 -1.08 -7.70
CA LEU A 56 -10.79 -0.56 -7.75
C LEU A 56 -9.93 -1.16 -6.64
N LEU A 57 -10.47 -1.29 -5.43
CA LEU A 57 -9.80 -1.96 -4.32
C LEU A 57 -9.51 -3.44 -4.67
N ALA A 58 -10.51 -4.17 -5.16
CA ALA A 58 -10.36 -5.58 -5.51
C ALA A 58 -9.35 -5.79 -6.65
N ARG A 59 -9.22 -4.84 -7.58
CA ARG A 59 -8.21 -4.86 -8.63
C ARG A 59 -6.81 -4.61 -8.07
N ALA A 60 -6.65 -3.59 -7.23
CA ALA A 60 -5.35 -3.28 -6.60
C ALA A 60 -4.83 -4.44 -5.75
N LEU A 61 -5.72 -5.10 -4.99
CA LEU A 61 -5.37 -6.29 -4.21
C LEU A 61 -4.97 -7.48 -5.10
N ARG A 62 -5.70 -7.72 -6.20
CA ARG A 62 -5.32 -8.76 -7.17
C ARG A 62 -3.96 -8.48 -7.78
N THR A 63 -3.69 -7.27 -8.26
CA THR A 63 -2.38 -6.87 -8.78
C THR A 63 -1.26 -7.10 -7.76
N ALA A 64 -1.50 -6.80 -6.48
CA ALA A 64 -0.53 -7.04 -5.41
C ALA A 64 -0.22 -8.53 -5.18
N LEU A 65 -1.22 -9.39 -5.35
CA LEU A 65 -1.09 -10.84 -5.15
C LEU A 65 -0.53 -11.55 -6.39
N ASP A 66 -0.96 -11.13 -7.59
CA ASP A 66 -0.57 -11.74 -8.86
C ASP A 66 0.90 -11.44 -9.22
N GLY A 67 1.44 -10.31 -8.78
CA GLY A 67 2.87 -9.99 -8.93
C GLY A 67 3.83 -10.86 -8.09
N ALA A 68 3.32 -11.89 -7.41
CA ALA A 68 4.09 -12.92 -6.69
C ALA A 68 4.12 -14.27 -7.42
N GLY A 69 3.48 -14.38 -8.58
CA GLY A 69 3.29 -15.63 -9.32
C GLY A 69 3.99 -15.70 -10.68
N ASP A 70 5.18 -15.09 -10.82
CA ASP A 70 6.11 -15.36 -11.93
C ASP A 70 7.53 -15.53 -11.39
#